data_AF-A0A4R7HXM4-F1
#
_entry.id   AF-A0A4R7HXM4-F1
#
_cell.length_a   1.000
_cell.length_b   1.000
_cell.length_c   1.000
_cell.angle_alpha   90.00
_cell.angle_beta   90.00
_cell.angle_gamma   90.00
#
_symmetry.space_group_name_H-M   'P 1'
#
loop_
_entity.id
_entity.type
_entity.pdbx_description
1 polymer ?
#
loop_
_entity_poly.entity_id
_entity_poly.type
_entity_poly.pdbx_seq_one_letter_code
_entity_poly.pdbx_strand_id
1 'polypeptide(L)'
;MITLCWGAKGGSGVTTVAAALALSRRRPTVLLDLDGDAALAIGLGDDGGPTLDDWLESDASADRVMRLARHVRDDVQLVPSRRRIDRAHGRWGDLARAAAAIGHDVVVDAGTGPPPATFQAIADVSLLVIRPCYLALTRAQRSSARPHGVVLVDEPGRALRPDDISAALGAPVVAVVSYDPKIARAVDSGLAVSRLPATCIRQLRNAA
;
A
#
# COMPACT_ATOMS: atom_id res chain seq x y z
N MET A 1 -9.25 -7.73 8.18
CA MET A 1 -8.70 -8.29 6.92
C MET A 1 -7.40 -7.58 6.59
N ILE A 2 -6.38 -8.28 6.09
CA ILE A 2 -5.07 -7.72 5.71
C ILE A 2 -4.92 -7.71 4.19
N THR A 3 -4.84 -6.52 3.60
CA THR A 3 -4.52 -6.31 2.19
C THR A 3 -3.09 -5.80 2.04
N LEU A 4 -2.26 -6.52 1.31
CA LEU A 4 -0.84 -6.20 1.10
C LEU A 4 -0.62 -5.60 -0.29
N CYS A 5 -0.32 -4.31 -0.38
CA CYS A 5 -0.05 -3.60 -1.63
C CYS A 5 1.46 -3.50 -1.89
N TRP A 6 1.89 -3.87 -3.09
CA TRP A 6 3.31 -3.78 -3.49
C TRP A 6 3.47 -3.59 -5.00
N GLY A 7 4.64 -3.16 -5.45
CA GLY A 7 4.94 -2.97 -6.87
C GLY A 7 6.26 -3.62 -7.27
N ALA A 8 6.38 -4.12 -8.50
CA ALA A 8 7.63 -4.71 -8.99
C ALA A 8 8.68 -3.67 -9.43
N LYS A 9 8.28 -2.40 -9.55
CA LYS A 9 9.14 -1.27 -9.95
C LYS A 9 8.64 0.02 -9.26
N GLY A 10 9.59 0.84 -8.83
CA GLY A 10 9.32 2.17 -8.28
C GLY A 10 8.58 3.07 -9.28
N GLY A 11 7.72 3.94 -8.76
CA GLY A 11 6.88 4.83 -9.58
C GLY A 11 5.63 4.16 -10.17
N SER A 12 5.24 2.98 -9.69
CA SER A 12 3.98 2.33 -10.09
C SER A 12 2.75 2.89 -9.35
N GLY A 13 2.95 3.68 -8.29
CA GLY A 13 1.87 4.29 -7.50
C GLY A 13 1.41 3.47 -6.29
N VAL A 14 2.26 2.61 -5.72
CA VAL A 14 1.91 1.71 -4.60
C VAL A 14 1.34 2.48 -3.41
N THR A 15 2.08 3.45 -2.88
CA THR A 15 1.66 4.29 -1.75
C THR A 15 0.35 5.01 -2.01
N THR A 16 0.20 5.61 -3.20
CA THR A 16 -1.03 6.30 -3.59
C THR A 16 -2.22 5.35 -3.65
N VAL A 17 -2.04 4.15 -4.22
CA VAL A 17 -3.09 3.12 -4.29
C VAL A 17 -3.42 2.56 -2.91
N ALA A 18 -2.42 2.28 -2.07
CA ALA A 18 -2.63 1.80 -0.71
C ALA A 18 -3.41 2.83 0.13
N ALA A 19 -3.02 4.11 0.07
CA ALA A 19 -3.73 5.19 0.73
C ALA A 19 -5.17 5.35 0.20
N ALA A 20 -5.36 5.38 -1.12
CA ALA A 20 -6.69 5.49 -1.71
C ALA A 20 -7.57 4.27 -1.41
N LEU A 21 -6.99 3.07 -1.34
CA LEU A 21 -7.67 1.84 -0.96
C LEU A 21 -8.13 1.91 0.50
N ALA A 22 -7.25 2.30 1.42
CA ALA A 22 -7.60 2.50 2.83
C ALA A 22 -8.73 3.53 2.99
N LEU A 23 -8.64 4.66 2.26
CA LEU A 23 -9.68 5.69 2.22
C LEU A 23 -10.96 5.23 1.50
N SER A 24 -10.95 4.15 0.73
CA SER A 24 -12.15 3.64 0.06
C SER A 24 -12.99 2.67 0.90
N ARG A 25 -12.39 2.14 1.98
CA ARG A 25 -13.04 1.19 2.88
C ARG A 25 -14.19 1.85 3.64
N ARG A 26 -15.19 1.03 3.97
CA ARG A 26 -16.37 1.42 4.76
C ARG A 26 -16.31 0.91 6.20
N ARG A 27 -15.22 0.22 6.56
CA ARG A 27 -14.96 -0.33 7.88
C ARG A 27 -13.74 0.38 8.46
N PRO A 28 -13.57 0.40 9.79
CA PRO A 28 -12.34 0.86 10.40
C PRO A 28 -11.12 0.21 9.77
N THR A 29 -10.15 1.03 9.38
CA THR A 29 -9.00 0.62 8.57
C THR A 29 -7.72 1.28 9.08
N VAL A 30 -6.67 0.49 9.19
CA VAL A 30 -5.31 0.95 9.46
C VAL A 30 -4.50 0.87 8.18
N LEU A 31 -3.95 2.00 7.73
CA LEU A 31 -2.89 2.05 6.74
C LEU A 31 -1.56 1.82 7.47
N LEU A 32 -0.88 0.71 7.18
CA LEU A 32 0.44 0.39 7.74
C LEU A 32 1.50 0.71 6.70
N ASP A 33 2.34 1.70 6.99
CA ASP A 33 3.35 2.19 6.05
C ASP A 33 4.72 1.54 6.27
N LEU A 34 5.15 0.70 5.33
CA LEU A 34 6.47 0.07 5.37
C LEU A 34 7.47 0.72 4.39
N ASP A 35 7.06 1.72 3.61
CA ASP A 35 7.90 2.38 2.60
C ASP A 35 8.33 3.81 2.99
N GLY A 36 7.60 4.44 3.91
CA GLY A 36 7.94 5.72 4.55
C GLY A 36 7.29 6.95 3.91
N ASP A 37 6.57 6.78 2.81
CA ASP A 37 6.00 7.89 2.05
C ASP A 37 4.52 8.18 2.38
N ALA A 38 3.84 7.31 3.13
CA ALA A 38 2.38 7.38 3.25
C ALA A 38 1.90 8.63 3.99
N ALA A 39 2.61 9.05 5.06
CA ALA A 39 2.27 10.24 5.83
C ALA A 39 2.29 11.52 4.97
N LEU A 40 3.33 11.66 4.15
CA LEU A 40 3.45 12.75 3.18
C LEU A 40 2.40 12.64 2.08
N ALA A 41 2.18 11.43 1.54
CA ALA A 41 1.23 11.20 0.45
C ALA A 41 -0.21 11.58 0.82
N ILE A 42 -0.59 11.41 2.09
CA ILE A 42 -1.92 11.78 2.59
C ILE A 42 -1.98 13.19 3.21
N GLY A 43 -0.87 13.91 3.26
CA GLY A 43 -0.81 15.30 3.74
C GLY A 43 -0.75 15.46 5.26
N LEU A 44 -0.42 14.41 6.02
CA LEU A 44 -0.20 14.54 7.46
C LEU A 44 1.16 15.18 7.81
N GLY A 45 2.15 15.06 6.91
CA GLY A 45 3.50 15.57 7.18
C GLY A 45 4.26 14.73 8.21
N ASP A 46 5.30 15.34 8.78
CA ASP A 46 6.02 14.82 9.95
C ASP A 46 5.60 15.63 11.17
N ASP A 47 5.12 14.96 12.21
CA ASP A 47 4.72 15.58 13.47
C ASP A 47 5.79 15.43 14.57
N GLY A 48 6.96 14.87 14.23
CA GLY A 48 8.07 14.63 15.14
C GLY A 48 7.82 13.50 16.15
N GLY A 49 6.65 12.84 16.11
CA GLY A 49 6.32 11.75 17.02
C GLY A 49 6.96 10.42 16.59
N PRO A 50 6.85 9.38 17.44
CA PRO A 50 7.44 8.09 17.14
C PRO A 50 6.73 7.39 15.97
N THR A 51 7.50 6.63 15.20
CA THR A 51 7.08 5.84 14.03
C THR A 51 7.47 4.36 14.18
N LEU A 52 7.15 3.54 13.17
CA LEU A 52 7.57 2.14 13.14
C LEU A 52 9.07 1.98 13.27
N ASP A 53 9.86 2.90 12.72
CA ASP A 53 11.31 2.89 12.82
C ASP A 53 11.76 2.88 14.29
N ASP A 54 11.17 3.74 15.13
CA ASP A 54 11.54 3.82 16.55
C ASP A 54 11.09 2.56 17.30
N TRP A 55 9.91 2.04 16.96
CA TRP A 55 9.44 0.79 17.55
C TRP A 55 10.35 -0.39 17.18
N LEU A 56 10.79 -0.48 15.92
CA LEU A 56 11.68 -1.52 15.42
C LEU A 56 13.04 -1.52 16.12
N GLU A 57 13.57 -0.34 16.45
CA GLU A 57 14.85 -0.16 17.17
C GLU A 57 14.70 -0.27 18.70
N SER A 58 13.47 -0.43 19.22
CA SER A 58 13.19 -0.58 20.65
C SER A 58 12.94 -2.03 21.06
N ASP A 59 12.80 -2.28 22.35
CA ASP A 59 12.33 -3.54 22.95
C ASP A 59 10.80 -3.59 23.17
N ALA A 60 10.06 -2.58 22.70
CA ALA A 60 8.63 -2.48 22.92
C ALA A 60 7.88 -3.66 22.29
N SER A 61 6.87 -4.17 23.00
CA SER A 61 6.06 -5.31 22.59
C SER A 61 5.17 -5.02 21.37
N ALA A 62 4.70 -6.08 20.70
CA ALA A 62 3.88 -5.98 19.48
C ALA A 62 2.56 -5.21 19.69
N ASP A 63 1.94 -5.29 20.86
CA ASP A 63 0.72 -4.53 21.20
C ASP A 63 0.92 -3.01 21.21
N ARG A 64 2.18 -2.54 21.19
CA ARG A 64 2.51 -1.11 21.18
C ARG A 64 2.51 -0.47 19.81
N VAL A 65 2.48 -1.25 18.72
CA VAL A 65 2.47 -0.72 17.35
C VAL A 65 1.31 0.25 17.12
N MET A 66 0.11 -0.06 17.62
CA MET A 66 -1.06 0.82 17.44
C MET A 66 -0.96 2.14 18.22
N ARG A 67 -0.04 2.28 19.17
CA ARG A 67 0.22 3.57 19.84
C ARG A 67 0.91 4.59 18.93
N LEU A 68 1.47 4.13 17.81
CA LEU A 68 2.05 4.97 16.76
C LEU A 68 0.99 5.50 15.81
N ALA A 69 -0.27 5.06 15.91
CA ALA A 69 -1.31 5.42 14.96
C ALA A 69 -1.64 6.92 15.00
N ARG A 70 -1.71 7.55 13.83
CA ARG A 70 -2.22 8.90 13.59
C ARG A 70 -3.62 8.82 13.01
N HIS A 71 -4.51 9.70 13.46
CA HIS A 71 -5.82 9.81 12.86
C HIS A 71 -5.69 10.45 11.47
N VAL A 72 -6.30 9.84 10.44
CA VAL A 72 -6.32 10.37 9.06
C VAL A 72 -7.66 11.05 8.79
N ARG A 73 -8.75 10.28 8.90
CA ARG A 73 -10.14 10.76 8.88
C ARG A 73 -11.07 9.66 9.38
N ASP A 74 -12.22 10.01 9.97
CA ASP A 74 -13.28 9.07 10.34
C ASP A 74 -12.71 7.81 11.04
N ASP A 75 -12.82 6.64 10.39
CA ASP A 75 -12.34 5.35 10.88
C ASP A 75 -11.00 4.90 10.25
N VAL A 76 -10.25 5.81 9.61
CA VAL A 76 -8.95 5.53 9.00
C VAL A 76 -7.82 6.07 9.87
N GLN A 77 -6.89 5.18 10.22
CA GLN A 77 -5.65 5.53 10.92
C GLN A 77 -4.43 5.18 10.07
N LEU A 78 -3.33 5.89 10.29
CA LEU A 78 -2.02 5.60 9.69
C LEU A 78 -1.06 5.18 10.80
N VAL A 79 -0.38 4.05 10.64
CA VAL A 79 0.82 3.72 11.40
C VAL A 79 2.03 4.03 10.49
N PRO A 80 2.74 5.14 10.71
CA PRO A 80 3.75 5.64 9.78
C PRO A 80 5.11 4.95 9.97
N SER A 81 5.92 4.96 8.92
CA SER A 81 7.39 4.89 9.00
C SER A 81 7.98 6.18 8.41
N ARG A 82 9.25 6.48 8.71
CA ARG A 82 9.99 7.63 8.14
C ARG A 82 10.74 7.27 6.88
N ARG A 83 11.00 5.99 6.69
CA ARG A 83 11.74 5.44 5.56
C ARG A 83 11.29 4.01 5.32
N ARG A 84 11.66 3.50 4.16
CA ARG A 84 11.54 2.08 3.83
C ARG A 84 12.19 1.23 4.93
N ILE A 85 11.39 0.33 5.49
CA ILE A 85 11.86 -0.62 6.50
C ILE A 85 12.77 -1.65 5.81
N ASP A 86 13.94 -1.90 6.42
CA ASP A 86 14.91 -2.87 5.91
C ASP A 86 14.29 -4.28 5.87
N ARG A 87 14.38 -4.93 4.71
CA ARG A 87 13.90 -6.31 4.51
C ARG A 87 14.67 -7.32 5.36
N ALA A 88 15.90 -7.00 5.79
CA ALA A 88 16.70 -7.85 6.68
C ALA A 88 16.39 -7.66 8.17
N HIS A 89 15.47 -6.74 8.54
CA HIS A 89 15.21 -6.43 9.94
C HIS A 89 14.71 -7.66 10.73
N GLY A 90 15.27 -7.90 11.93
CA GLY A 90 14.98 -9.10 12.72
C GLY A 90 13.55 -9.19 13.28
N ARG A 91 12.85 -8.04 13.39
CA ARG A 91 11.54 -7.94 14.04
C ARG A 91 10.32 -8.10 13.10
N TRP A 92 10.51 -8.59 11.88
CA TRP A 92 9.39 -8.83 10.95
C TRP A 92 8.29 -9.74 11.52
N GLY A 93 8.66 -10.72 12.35
CA GLY A 93 7.70 -11.60 13.02
C GLY A 93 6.84 -10.87 14.06
N ASP A 94 7.44 -9.95 14.83
CA ASP A 94 6.71 -9.12 15.80
C ASP A 94 5.73 -8.18 15.10
N LEU A 95 6.18 -7.53 14.02
CA LEU A 95 5.36 -6.58 13.27
C LEU A 95 4.20 -7.29 12.57
N ALA A 96 4.43 -8.49 12.03
CA ALA A 96 3.37 -9.32 11.46
C ALA A 96 2.35 -9.74 12.53
N ARG A 97 2.79 -10.13 13.74
CA ARG A 97 1.89 -10.41 14.87
C ARG A 97 1.09 -9.18 15.28
N ALA A 98 1.72 -8.01 15.34
CA ALA A 98 1.04 -6.76 15.64
C ALA A 98 -0.06 -6.48 14.60
N ALA A 99 0.26 -6.59 13.31
CA ALA A 99 -0.70 -6.38 12.22
C ALA A 99 -1.88 -7.38 12.28
N ALA A 100 -1.61 -8.65 12.56
CA ALA A 100 -2.64 -9.68 12.69
C ALA A 100 -3.54 -9.51 13.91
N ALA A 101 -3.06 -8.84 14.97
CA ALA A 101 -3.82 -8.57 16.18
C ALA A 101 -4.72 -7.31 16.06
N ILE A 102 -4.60 -6.54 14.98
CA ILE A 102 -5.45 -5.35 14.75
C ILE A 102 -6.90 -5.81 14.48
N GLY A 103 -7.85 -5.38 15.32
CA GLY A 103 -9.29 -5.69 15.19
C GLY A 103 -10.01 -4.94 14.06
N HIS A 104 -9.28 -4.41 13.10
CA HIS A 104 -9.73 -3.56 11.99
C HIS A 104 -9.20 -4.12 10.67
N ASP A 105 -9.65 -3.57 9.55
CA ASP A 105 -8.98 -3.85 8.28
C ASP A 105 -7.60 -3.21 8.28
N VAL A 106 -6.63 -3.85 7.62
CA VAL A 106 -5.25 -3.38 7.51
C VAL A 106 -4.89 -3.33 6.05
N VAL A 107 -4.55 -2.16 5.55
CA VAL A 107 -3.94 -1.98 4.23
C VAL A 107 -2.46 -1.71 4.45
N VAL A 108 -1.60 -2.57 3.91
CA VAL A 108 -0.15 -2.47 4.06
C VAL A 108 0.44 -1.86 2.80
N ASP A 109 1.09 -0.71 2.92
CA ASP A 109 1.99 -0.20 1.88
C ASP A 109 3.35 -0.87 2.04
N ALA A 110 3.62 -1.90 1.24
CA ALA A 110 4.91 -2.59 1.23
C ALA A 110 5.90 -2.02 0.22
N GLY A 111 5.53 -0.96 -0.52
CA GLY A 111 6.41 -0.30 -1.47
C GLY A 111 6.83 -1.16 -2.65
N THR A 112 8.07 -0.95 -3.12
CA THR A 112 8.63 -1.65 -4.28
C THR A 112 9.38 -2.94 -3.89
N GLY A 113 9.32 -3.96 -4.75
CA GLY A 113 9.97 -5.25 -4.57
C GLY A 113 9.05 -6.27 -3.89
N PRO A 114 9.48 -7.55 -3.82
CA PRO A 114 8.71 -8.56 -3.11
C PRO A 114 8.53 -8.15 -1.64
N PRO A 115 7.31 -8.25 -1.09
CA PRO A 115 7.09 -7.97 0.33
C PRO A 115 7.83 -8.97 1.24
N PRO A 116 8.01 -8.65 2.53
CA PRO A 116 8.57 -9.60 3.51
C PRO A 116 7.74 -10.88 3.55
N ALA A 117 8.39 -12.04 3.64
CA ALA A 117 7.71 -13.34 3.63
C ALA A 117 6.67 -13.47 4.77
N THR A 118 6.92 -12.85 5.93
CA THR A 118 5.98 -12.81 7.05
C THR A 118 4.68 -12.10 6.67
N PHE A 119 4.75 -10.98 5.95
CA PHE A 119 3.57 -10.27 5.47
C PHE A 119 2.86 -11.00 4.32
N GLN A 120 3.61 -11.68 3.45
CA GLN A 120 3.00 -12.56 2.44
C GLN A 120 2.19 -13.69 3.10
N ALA A 121 2.69 -14.25 4.20
CA ALA A 121 2.06 -15.38 4.89
C ALA A 121 0.77 -15.01 5.66
N ILE A 122 0.63 -13.76 6.11
CA ILE A 122 -0.55 -13.31 6.86
C ILE A 122 -1.56 -12.50 6.04
N ALA A 123 -1.21 -12.12 4.81
CA ALA A 123 -2.09 -11.32 3.96
C ALA A 123 -3.27 -12.16 3.46
N ASP A 124 -4.49 -11.68 3.69
CA ASP A 124 -5.70 -12.25 3.09
C ASP A 124 -5.69 -12.00 1.57
N VAL A 125 -5.25 -10.81 1.16
CA VAL A 125 -5.15 -10.41 -0.25
C VAL A 125 -3.80 -9.75 -0.51
N SER A 126 -3.04 -10.26 -1.49
CA SER A 126 -1.84 -9.60 -2.01
C SER A 126 -2.14 -8.93 -3.34
N LEU A 127 -1.98 -7.61 -3.41
CA LEU A 127 -2.24 -6.80 -4.61
C LEU A 127 -0.94 -6.26 -5.19
N LEU A 128 -0.68 -6.63 -6.45
CA LEU A 128 0.37 -5.99 -7.25
C LEU A 128 -0.17 -4.71 -7.89
N VAL A 129 0.42 -3.57 -7.54
CA VAL A 129 0.15 -2.28 -8.18
C VAL A 129 1.13 -2.08 -9.33
N ILE A 130 0.60 -1.86 -10.53
CA ILE A 130 1.40 -1.78 -11.75
C ILE A 130 0.81 -0.77 -12.73
N ARG A 131 1.69 -0.08 -13.47
CA ARG A 131 1.34 0.66 -14.69
C ARG A 131 1.57 -0.22 -15.92
N PRO A 132 0.91 0.00 -17.06
CA PRO A 132 1.15 -0.77 -18.30
C PRO A 132 2.55 -0.51 -18.89
N CYS A 133 3.57 -1.00 -18.19
CA CYS A 133 4.99 -0.77 -18.42
C CYS A 133 5.68 -2.12 -18.56
N TYR A 134 6.26 -2.37 -19.73
CA TYR A 134 6.98 -3.61 -20.03
C TYR A 134 8.03 -3.96 -18.96
N LEU A 135 8.84 -2.99 -18.53
CA LEU A 135 9.88 -3.25 -17.51
C LEU A 135 9.31 -3.61 -16.14
N ALA A 136 8.17 -3.02 -15.74
CA ALA A 136 7.51 -3.39 -14.50
C ALA A 136 6.93 -4.80 -14.59
N LEU A 137 6.32 -5.14 -15.73
CA LEU A 137 5.76 -6.47 -15.99
C LEU A 137 6.84 -7.56 -16.00
N THR A 138 7.95 -7.34 -16.72
CA THR A 138 9.08 -8.28 -16.73
C THR A 138 9.66 -8.51 -15.34
N ARG A 139 9.74 -7.47 -14.50
CA ARG A 139 10.20 -7.59 -13.12
C ARG A 139 9.20 -8.36 -12.26
N ALA A 140 7.91 -8.11 -12.45
CA ALA A 140 6.85 -8.81 -11.72
C ALA A 140 6.84 -10.32 -12.04
N GLN A 141 7.01 -10.70 -13.31
CA GLN A 141 7.13 -12.12 -13.70
C GLN A 141 8.32 -12.84 -13.06
N ARG A 142 9.42 -12.12 -12.83
CA ARG A 142 10.63 -12.65 -12.17
C ARG A 142 10.57 -12.58 -10.65
N SER A 143 9.57 -11.92 -10.07
CA SER A 143 9.40 -11.83 -8.63
C SER A 143 9.20 -13.22 -8.03
N SER A 144 9.64 -13.44 -6.80
CA SER A 144 9.27 -14.63 -6.03
C SER A 144 7.86 -14.51 -5.42
N ALA A 145 7.40 -13.28 -5.16
CA ALA A 145 6.04 -13.02 -4.68
C ALA A 145 5.02 -13.13 -5.81
N ARG A 146 3.90 -13.82 -5.57
CA ARG A 146 2.77 -13.93 -6.48
C ARG A 146 1.57 -13.13 -5.93
N PRO A 147 1.00 -12.20 -6.71
CA PRO A 147 -0.18 -11.48 -6.26
C PRO A 147 -1.44 -12.36 -6.38
N HIS A 148 -2.41 -12.13 -5.50
CA HIS A 148 -3.78 -12.64 -5.65
C HIS A 148 -4.57 -11.84 -6.69
N GLY A 149 -4.25 -10.56 -6.85
CA GLY A 149 -4.86 -9.67 -7.84
C GLY A 149 -3.96 -8.51 -8.24
N VAL A 150 -4.29 -7.87 -9.36
CA VAL A 150 -3.55 -6.74 -9.91
C VAL A 150 -4.41 -5.48 -9.85
N VAL A 151 -3.83 -4.40 -9.32
CA VAL A 151 -4.38 -3.05 -9.47
C VAL A 151 -3.61 -2.36 -10.58
N LEU A 152 -4.29 -2.14 -11.71
CA LEU A 152 -3.72 -1.46 -12.86
C LEU A 152 -3.93 0.04 -12.74
N VAL A 153 -2.84 0.81 -12.72
CA VAL A 153 -2.88 2.26 -12.92
C VAL A 153 -2.80 2.53 -14.43
N ASP A 154 -3.95 2.81 -15.03
CA ASP A 154 -4.15 2.93 -16.48
C ASP A 154 -3.58 4.24 -17.01
N GLU A 155 -2.28 4.21 -17.33
CA GLU A 155 -1.54 5.32 -17.93
C GLU A 155 -1.78 5.36 -19.46
N PRO A 156 -2.20 6.51 -20.00
CA PRO A 156 -2.41 6.65 -21.44
C PRO A 156 -1.11 6.54 -22.24
N GLY A 157 -1.21 6.12 -23.51
CA GLY A 157 -0.07 6.00 -24.42
C GLY A 157 0.78 4.75 -24.21
N ARG A 158 0.30 3.78 -23.42
CA ARG A 158 0.94 2.49 -23.22
C ARG A 158 0.30 1.41 -24.10
N ALA A 159 1.13 0.47 -24.56
CA ALA A 159 0.70 -0.61 -25.44
C ALA A 159 0.07 -1.80 -24.70
N LEU A 160 0.52 -2.08 -23.47
CA LEU A 160 0.05 -3.22 -22.68
C LEU A 160 -1.36 -2.98 -22.17
N ARG A 161 -2.26 -3.94 -22.43
CA ARG A 161 -3.65 -3.93 -21.99
C ARG A 161 -3.83 -4.73 -20.68
N PRO A 162 -4.97 -4.55 -19.99
CA PRO A 162 -5.29 -5.34 -18.80
C PRO A 162 -5.18 -6.86 -19.05
N ASP A 163 -5.65 -7.35 -20.19
CA ASP A 163 -5.62 -8.78 -20.54
C ASP A 163 -4.18 -9.30 -20.72
N ASP A 164 -3.31 -8.51 -21.34
CA ASP A 164 -1.89 -8.86 -21.50
C ASP A 164 -1.23 -9.01 -20.12
N ILE A 165 -1.52 -8.08 -19.21
CA ILE A 165 -0.98 -8.08 -17.84
C ILE A 165 -1.51 -9.27 -17.05
N SER A 166 -2.82 -9.53 -17.14
CA SER A 166 -3.46 -10.67 -16.46
C SER A 166 -2.88 -11.99 -16.93
N ALA A 167 -2.75 -12.19 -18.25
CA ALA A 167 -2.18 -13.39 -18.84
C ALA A 167 -0.71 -13.57 -18.47
N ALA A 168 0.08 -12.49 -18.51
CA ALA A 168 1.50 -12.52 -18.20
C ALA A 168 1.80 -12.81 -16.73
N LEU A 169 0.93 -12.40 -15.81
CA LEU A 169 1.12 -12.59 -14.37
C LEU A 169 0.38 -13.80 -13.79
N GLY A 170 -0.58 -14.36 -14.52
CA GLY A 170 -1.45 -15.43 -14.03
C GLY A 170 -2.35 -14.99 -12.86
N ALA A 171 -2.64 -13.69 -12.75
CA ALA A 171 -3.47 -13.11 -11.71
C ALA A 171 -4.45 -12.10 -12.33
N PRO A 172 -5.71 -12.05 -11.86
CA PRO A 172 -6.72 -11.17 -12.44
C PRO A 172 -6.43 -9.69 -12.16
N VAL A 173 -6.75 -8.82 -13.11
CA VAL A 173 -6.85 -7.37 -12.85
C VAL A 173 -8.15 -7.11 -12.08
N VAL A 174 -8.04 -6.88 -10.77
CA VAL A 174 -9.20 -6.71 -9.86
C VAL A 174 -9.68 -5.26 -9.77
N ALA A 175 -8.82 -4.32 -10.14
CA ALA A 175 -9.18 -2.91 -10.23
C ALA A 175 -8.35 -2.19 -11.30
N VAL A 176 -8.97 -1.21 -11.95
CA VAL A 176 -8.33 -0.30 -12.89
C VAL A 176 -8.53 1.12 -12.38
N VAL A 177 -7.43 1.76 -11.99
CA VAL A 177 -7.39 3.16 -11.54
C VAL A 177 -6.93 4.02 -12.70
N SER A 178 -7.77 4.96 -13.10
CA SER A 178 -7.41 5.86 -14.20
C SER A 178 -6.24 6.76 -13.82
N TYR A 179 -5.27 6.93 -14.72
CA TYR A 179 -4.23 7.95 -14.53
C TYR A 179 -4.85 9.35 -14.63
N ASP A 180 -4.98 10.02 -13.48
CA ASP A 180 -5.58 11.35 -13.37
C ASP A 180 -4.60 12.33 -12.71
N PRO A 181 -4.16 13.40 -13.41
CA PRO A 181 -3.31 14.44 -12.83
C PRO A 181 -3.87 15.09 -11.56
N LYS A 182 -5.18 15.02 -11.31
CA LYS A 182 -5.80 15.50 -10.06
C LYS A 182 -5.32 14.70 -8.85
N ILE A 183 -5.00 13.42 -9.00
CA ILE A 183 -4.43 12.60 -7.92
C ILE A 183 -3.07 13.16 -7.51
N ALA A 184 -2.18 13.39 -8.47
CA ALA A 184 -0.87 13.98 -8.21
C ALA A 184 -1.01 15.37 -7.54
N ARG A 185 -1.87 16.24 -8.07
CA ARG A 185 -2.12 17.56 -7.47
C ARG A 185 -2.65 17.47 -6.04
N ALA A 186 -3.50 16.49 -5.74
CA ALA A 186 -4.02 16.29 -4.39
C ALA A 186 -2.92 15.85 -3.41
N VAL A 187 -2.00 14.99 -3.85
CA VAL A 187 -0.81 14.59 -3.09
C VAL A 187 0.14 15.78 -2.90
N ASP A 188 0.51 16.48 -3.97
CA ASP A 188 1.46 17.61 -3.95
C ASP A 188 0.97 18.77 -3.07
N SER A 189 -0.35 18.95 -2.96
CA SER A 189 -0.96 19.97 -2.10
C SER A 189 -1.19 19.52 -0.66
N GLY A 190 -0.88 18.26 -0.30
CA GLY A 190 -1.16 17.69 1.02
C GLY A 190 -2.65 17.53 1.32
N LEU A 191 -3.49 17.39 0.30
CA LEU A 191 -4.95 17.35 0.43
C LEU A 191 -5.56 16.04 -0.08
N ALA A 192 -4.78 14.98 -0.23
CA ALA A 192 -5.25 13.71 -0.77
C ALA A 192 -6.44 13.13 0.01
N VAL A 193 -6.47 13.27 1.33
CA VAL A 193 -7.57 12.79 2.19
C VAL A 193 -8.93 13.38 1.79
N SER A 194 -8.96 14.65 1.35
CA SER A 194 -10.20 15.36 1.01
C SER A 194 -10.41 15.58 -0.50
N ARG A 195 -9.35 15.50 -1.31
CA ARG A 195 -9.37 15.88 -2.74
C ARG A 195 -9.06 14.75 -3.72
N LEU A 196 -8.89 13.52 -3.25
CA LEU A 196 -8.81 12.39 -4.18
C LEU A 196 -10.09 12.28 -5.04
N PRO A 197 -9.97 12.06 -6.36
CA PRO A 197 -11.14 11.91 -7.23
C PRO A 197 -12.06 10.78 -6.77
N ALA A 198 -13.36 11.05 -6.69
CA ALA A 198 -14.36 10.05 -6.31
C ALA A 198 -14.36 8.81 -7.22
N THR A 199 -13.91 8.96 -8.47
CA THR A 199 -13.72 7.86 -9.43
C THR A 199 -12.66 6.88 -8.95
N CYS A 200 -11.50 7.36 -8.49
CA CYS A 200 -10.42 6.55 -7.94
C CYS A 200 -10.90 5.74 -6.72
N ILE A 201 -11.57 6.39 -5.78
CA ILE A 201 -12.15 5.75 -4.59
C ILE A 201 -13.16 4.66 -4.97
N ARG A 202 -14.00 4.91 -5.97
CA ARG A 202 -14.98 3.93 -6.45
C ARG A 202 -14.32 2.74 -7.14
N GLN A 203 -13.27 2.97 -7.94
CA GLN A 203 -12.53 1.93 -8.65
C GLN A 203 -11.83 0.96 -7.69
N LEU A 204 -11.41 1.42 -6.52
CA LEU A 204 -10.69 0.62 -5.52
C LEU A 204 -11.59 -0.10 -4.50
N ARG A 205 -12.87 0.28 -4.40
CA ARG A 205 -13.78 -0.20 -3.36
C ARG A 205 -13.92 -1.72 -3.28
N ASN A 206 -13.76 -2.41 -4.41
CA ASN A 206 -13.91 -3.86 -4.52
C ASN A 206 -12.58 -4.58 -4.85
N ALA A 207 -11.43 -3.88 -4.77
CA ALA A 207 -10.13 -4.44 -5.13
C ALA A 207 -9.64 -5.51 -4.13
N ALA A 208 -10.19 -5.50 -2.92
CA ALA A 208 -9.99 -6.44 -1.83
C ALA A 208 -11.15 -6.30 -0.86
#